data_AF-A7TAU5-F1
#
_entry.id   AF-A7TAU5-F1
#
_cell.length_a   1.000
_cell.length_b   1.000
_cell.length_c   1.000
_cell.angle_alpha   90.00
_cell.angle_beta   90.00
_cell.angle_gamma   90.00
#
_symmetry.space_group_name_H-M   'P 1'
#
loop_
_entity.id
_entity.type
_entity.pdbx_description
1 polymer ?
#
loop_
_entity_poly.entity_id
_entity_poly.type
_entity_poly.pdbx_seq_one_letter_code
_entity_poly.pdbx_strand_id
1 'polypeptide(L)'
;AISALAGLLEEDSMATEESKVVDNAWRGAEAYHFFLLAQRQLYEGAIDASMKTALHLREYEDVMDASCIYSLLALVSCANKCFGSCSKAFIKLELLDNVTEEQRKGYEELALEIFTKHSPKDSRVNKTECTNCETMIPDW
;
A
#
# COMPACT_ATOMS: atom_id res chain seq x y z
N ALA A 1 48.73 11.39 10.69
CA ALA A 1 47.72 12.00 9.80
C ALA A 1 46.65 10.98 9.38
N ILE A 2 47.01 9.77 8.91
CA ILE A 2 46.05 8.74 8.46
C ILE A 2 45.07 8.29 9.56
N SER A 3 45.53 8.20 10.81
CA SER A 3 44.69 7.77 11.95
C SER A 3 43.56 8.73 12.32
N ALA A 4 43.71 10.04 12.08
CA ALA A 4 42.66 11.00 12.40
C ALA A 4 41.55 11.03 11.34
N LEU A 5 41.93 10.83 10.06
CA LEU A 5 40.97 10.68 8.97
C LEU A 5 40.17 9.38 9.09
N ALA A 6 40.83 8.28 9.49
CA ALA A 6 40.14 7.02 9.76
C ALA A 6 39.11 7.16 10.89
N GLY A 7 39.47 7.84 11.99
CA GLY A 7 38.53 8.11 13.08
C GLY A 7 37.32 8.95 12.64
N LEU A 8 37.54 9.99 11.83
CA LEU A 8 36.44 10.82 11.31
C LEU A 8 35.49 10.03 10.39
N LEU A 9 36.02 9.12 9.58
CA LEU A 9 35.22 8.27 8.69
C LEU A 9 34.43 7.21 9.48
N GLU A 10 34.99 6.69 10.57
CA GLU A 10 34.28 5.78 11.48
C GLU A 10 33.14 6.49 12.22
N GLU A 11 33.38 7.71 12.73
CA GLU A 11 32.34 8.53 13.37
C GLU A 11 31.20 8.88 12.41
N ASP A 12 31.51 9.29 11.17
CA ASP A 12 30.50 9.60 10.15
C ASP A 12 29.72 8.33 9.73
N SER A 13 30.41 7.19 9.64
CA SER A 13 29.75 5.90 9.40
C SER A 13 28.78 5.55 10.52
N MET A 14 29.17 5.71 11.78
CA MET A 14 28.29 5.45 12.92
C MET A 14 27.06 6.38 12.94
N ALA A 15 27.25 7.67 12.70
CA ALA A 15 26.14 8.63 12.62
C ALA A 15 25.17 8.30 11.49
N THR A 16 25.67 7.86 10.33
CA THR A 16 24.81 7.44 9.22
C THR A 16 24.04 6.16 9.52
N GLU A 17 24.63 5.19 10.23
CA GLU A 17 23.92 3.98 10.67
C GLU A 17 22.82 4.30 11.70
N GLU A 18 23.07 5.20 12.65
CA GLU A 18 22.03 5.66 13.59
C GLU A 18 20.86 6.37 12.88
N SER A 19 21.15 7.21 11.89
CA SER A 19 20.10 7.84 11.06
C SER A 19 19.26 6.81 10.34
N LYS A 20 19.88 5.78 9.74
CA LYS A 20 19.14 4.69 9.05
C LYS A 20 18.23 3.92 10.00
N VAL A 21 18.69 3.65 11.23
CA VAL A 21 17.88 2.97 12.24
C VAL A 21 16.63 3.79 12.58
N VAL A 22 16.80 5.11 12.75
CA VAL A 22 15.69 6.02 13.02
C VAL A 22 14.74 6.08 11.82
N ASP A 23 15.25 6.29 10.61
CA ASP A 23 14.44 6.35 9.38
C ASP A 23 13.63 5.06 9.16
N ASN A 24 14.22 3.89 9.43
CA ASN A 24 13.53 2.61 9.36
C ASN A 24 12.42 2.49 10.41
N ALA A 25 12.62 3.01 11.63
CA ALA A 25 11.60 3.03 12.66
C ALA A 25 10.42 3.95 12.27
N TRP A 26 10.71 5.12 11.71
CA TRP A 26 9.68 6.03 11.19
C TRP A 26 8.91 5.41 10.04
N ARG A 27 9.58 4.74 9.11
CA ARG A 27 8.93 4.09 7.97
C ARG A 27 7.95 2.99 8.40
N GLY A 28 8.34 2.18 9.39
CA GLY A 28 7.44 1.20 10.00
C GLY A 28 6.24 1.86 10.68
N ALA A 29 6.47 2.91 11.49
CA ALA A 29 5.39 3.64 12.16
C ALA A 29 4.42 4.30 11.18
N GLU A 30 4.94 4.86 10.08
CA GLU A 30 4.18 5.46 9.00
C GLU A 30 3.30 4.42 8.27
N ALA A 31 3.84 3.24 7.98
CA ALA A 31 3.07 2.14 7.38
C ALA A 31 1.85 1.76 8.24
N TYR A 32 2.05 1.53 9.54
CA TYR A 32 0.96 1.20 10.46
C TYR A 32 -0.02 2.37 10.65
N HIS A 33 0.47 3.61 10.63
CA HIS A 33 -0.38 4.80 10.67
C HIS A 33 -1.35 4.80 9.49
N PHE A 34 -0.86 4.64 8.25
CA PHE A 34 -1.71 4.61 7.07
C PHE A 34 -2.65 3.40 7.06
N PHE A 35 -2.20 2.24 7.57
CA PHE A 35 -3.03 1.04 7.68
C PHE A 35 -4.25 1.27 8.57
N LEU A 36 -4.02 1.84 9.76
CA LEU A 36 -5.08 2.16 10.71
C LEU A 36 -5.97 3.31 10.20
N LEU A 37 -5.37 4.33 9.57
CA LEU A 37 -6.10 5.46 9.02
C LEU A 37 -7.07 5.03 7.92
N ALA A 38 -6.63 4.17 6.99
CA ALA A 38 -7.47 3.65 5.92
C ALA A 38 -8.69 2.90 6.47
N GLN A 39 -8.51 2.07 7.50
CA GLN A 39 -9.61 1.39 8.18
C GLN A 39 -10.55 2.36 8.87
N ARG A 40 -10.02 3.35 9.60
CA ARG A 40 -10.86 4.37 10.27
C ARG A 40 -11.71 5.14 9.25
N GLN A 41 -11.10 5.62 8.16
CA GLN A 41 -11.80 6.32 7.08
C GLN A 41 -12.89 5.43 6.46
N LEU A 42 -12.63 4.14 6.30
CA LEU A 42 -13.62 3.19 5.80
C LEU A 42 -14.81 3.06 6.76
N TYR A 43 -14.55 2.88 8.06
CA TYR A 43 -15.62 2.77 9.08
C TYR A 43 -16.43 4.06 9.23
N GLU A 44 -15.81 5.22 9.04
CA GLU A 44 -16.48 6.54 9.06
C GLU A 44 -17.27 6.81 7.75
N GLY A 45 -17.18 5.93 6.75
CA GLY A 45 -17.84 6.10 5.45
C GLY A 45 -17.14 7.06 4.49
N ALA A 46 -15.94 7.53 4.83
CA ALA A 46 -15.08 8.33 3.95
C ALA A 46 -14.35 7.44 2.92
N ILE A 47 -15.14 6.76 2.07
CA ILE A 47 -14.65 5.67 1.20
C ILE A 47 -13.58 6.14 0.20
N ASP A 48 -13.75 7.34 -0.41
CA ASP A 48 -12.77 7.87 -1.36
C ASP A 48 -11.42 8.18 -0.68
N ALA A 49 -11.45 8.73 0.55
CA ALA A 49 -10.24 8.99 1.31
C ALA A 49 -9.56 7.68 1.72
N SER A 50 -10.34 6.70 2.18
CA SER A 50 -9.84 5.35 2.50
C SER A 50 -9.15 4.72 1.29
N MET A 51 -9.72 4.85 0.09
CA MET A 51 -9.15 4.30 -1.14
C MET A 51 -7.78 4.91 -1.45
N LYS A 52 -7.64 6.23 -1.33
CA LYS A 52 -6.34 6.91 -1.54
C LYS A 52 -5.29 6.45 -0.54
N THR A 53 -5.66 6.39 0.74
CA THR A 53 -4.77 5.91 1.80
C THR A 53 -4.35 4.46 1.56
N ALA A 54 -5.28 3.59 1.16
CA ALA A 54 -5.01 2.18 0.86
C ALA A 54 -4.12 1.99 -0.38
N LEU A 55 -4.21 2.88 -1.38
CA LEU A 55 -3.29 2.85 -2.52
C LEU A 55 -1.87 3.25 -2.13
N HIS A 56 -1.74 4.26 -1.26
CA HIS A 56 -0.44 4.70 -0.75
C HIS A 56 0.27 3.61 0.08
N LEU A 57 -0.49 2.74 0.76
CA LEU A 57 0.06 1.62 1.53
C LEU A 57 0.89 0.63 0.71
N ARG A 58 0.72 0.58 -0.60
CA ARG A 58 1.52 -0.30 -1.49
C ARG A 58 3.00 0.03 -1.50
N GLU A 59 3.37 1.25 -1.12
CA GLU A 59 4.76 1.66 -1.02
C GLU A 59 5.47 1.05 0.20
N TYR A 60 4.74 0.39 1.11
CA TYR A 60 5.25 -0.14 2.38
C TYR A 60 5.33 -1.68 2.42
N GLU A 61 5.36 -2.36 1.27
CA GLU A 61 5.56 -3.82 1.18
C GLU A 61 6.91 -4.27 1.76
N ASP A 62 7.86 -3.36 1.93
CA ASP A 62 9.18 -3.59 2.53
C ASP A 62 9.13 -3.73 4.06
N VAL A 63 8.15 -3.11 4.72
CA VAL A 63 8.03 -3.06 6.19
C VAL A 63 6.77 -3.73 6.73
N MET A 64 5.73 -3.93 5.90
CA MET A 64 4.47 -4.54 6.30
C MET A 64 4.11 -5.69 5.37
N ASP A 65 3.47 -6.72 5.93
CA ASP A 65 3.09 -7.90 5.15
C ASP A 65 2.15 -7.52 4.00
N ALA A 66 2.55 -7.93 2.80
CA ALA A 66 1.80 -7.67 1.58
C ALA A 66 0.39 -8.25 1.65
N SER A 67 0.20 -9.38 2.37
CA SER A 67 -1.14 -9.97 2.54
C SER A 67 -2.11 -9.00 3.23
N CYS A 68 -1.65 -8.27 4.26
CA CYS A 68 -2.43 -7.26 4.97
C CYS A 68 -2.73 -6.05 4.07
N ILE A 69 -1.72 -5.55 3.37
CA ILE A 69 -1.86 -4.39 2.45
C ILE A 69 -2.92 -4.68 1.39
N TYR A 70 -2.75 -5.79 0.67
CA TYR A 70 -3.62 -6.12 -0.46
C TYR A 70 -5.00 -6.58 -0.02
N SER A 71 -5.15 -7.20 1.16
CA SER A 71 -6.48 -7.53 1.73
C SER A 71 -7.27 -6.26 2.05
N LEU A 72 -6.62 -5.27 2.68
CA LEU A 72 -7.27 -3.99 2.95
C LEU A 72 -7.61 -3.24 1.65
N LEU A 73 -6.68 -3.23 0.68
CA LEU A 73 -6.92 -2.60 -0.62
C LEU A 73 -8.08 -3.25 -1.38
N ALA A 74 -8.18 -4.59 -1.38
CA ALA A 74 -9.29 -5.32 -2.00
C ALA A 74 -10.63 -4.93 -1.35
N LEU A 75 -10.66 -4.85 -0.02
CA LEU A 75 -11.88 -4.51 0.73
C LEU A 75 -12.31 -3.05 0.48
N VAL A 76 -11.39 -2.10 0.56
CA VAL A 76 -11.66 -0.68 0.33
C VAL A 76 -12.05 -0.41 -1.12
N SER A 77 -11.36 -1.01 -2.09
CA SER A 77 -11.69 -0.85 -3.51
C SER A 77 -13.04 -1.47 -3.87
N CYS A 78 -13.42 -2.57 -3.23
CA CYS A 78 -14.77 -3.13 -3.33
C CYS A 78 -15.82 -2.15 -2.79
N ALA A 79 -15.61 -1.57 -1.60
CA ALA A 79 -16.49 -0.55 -1.02
C ALA A 79 -16.58 0.71 -1.90
N ASN A 80 -15.47 1.13 -2.52
CA ASN A 80 -15.41 2.28 -3.42
C ASN A 80 -15.99 2.01 -4.82
N LYS A 81 -16.27 0.74 -5.15
CA LYS A 81 -16.69 0.26 -6.49
C LYS A 81 -15.61 0.45 -7.57
N CYS A 82 -14.35 0.52 -7.16
CA CYS A 82 -13.18 0.47 -8.04
C CYS A 82 -12.77 -0.98 -8.28
N PHE A 83 -13.61 -1.71 -9.02
CA PHE A 83 -13.46 -3.16 -9.22
C PHE A 83 -12.24 -3.57 -10.05
N GLY A 84 -11.70 -2.69 -10.88
CA GLY A 84 -10.44 -2.94 -11.59
C GLY A 84 -9.24 -2.94 -10.64
N SER A 85 -9.22 -1.99 -9.70
CA SER A 85 -8.23 -1.97 -8.62
C SER A 85 -8.41 -3.14 -7.65
N CYS A 86 -9.65 -3.49 -7.33
CA CYS A 86 -9.99 -4.68 -6.53
C CYS A 86 -9.46 -5.98 -7.16
N SER A 87 -9.69 -6.18 -8.46
CA SER A 87 -9.22 -7.37 -9.18
C SER A 87 -7.69 -7.48 -9.17
N LYS A 88 -6.97 -6.36 -9.35
CA LYS A 88 -5.50 -6.36 -9.25
C LYS A 88 -5.02 -6.73 -7.84
N ALA A 89 -5.74 -6.30 -6.80
CA ALA A 89 -5.40 -6.66 -5.42
C ALA A 89 -5.60 -8.17 -5.16
N PHE A 90 -6.70 -8.76 -5.64
CA PHE A 90 -6.91 -10.23 -5.57
C PHE A 90 -5.82 -11.02 -6.31
N ILE A 91 -5.47 -10.60 -7.53
CA ILE A 91 -4.36 -11.22 -8.28
C ILE A 91 -3.06 -11.15 -7.47
N LYS A 92 -2.78 -10.03 -6.83
CA LYS A 92 -1.60 -9.88 -5.97
C LYS A 92 -1.65 -10.83 -4.77
N LEU A 93 -2.79 -10.93 -4.08
CA LEU A 93 -2.98 -11.86 -2.95
C LEU A 93 -2.77 -13.32 -3.35
N GLU A 94 -3.29 -13.72 -4.52
CA GLU A 94 -3.07 -15.07 -5.04
C GLU A 94 -1.60 -15.30 -5.37
N LEU A 95 -0.87 -14.31 -5.89
CA LEU A 95 0.53 -14.47 -6.29
C LEU A 95 1.53 -14.42 -5.12
N LEU A 96 1.08 -14.19 -3.89
CA LEU A 96 1.97 -14.17 -2.73
C LEU A 96 2.53 -15.58 -2.41
N ASP A 97 3.83 -15.65 -2.15
CA ASP A 97 4.55 -16.90 -1.84
C ASP A 97 4.25 -17.43 -0.42
N ASN A 98 3.79 -16.57 0.48
CA ASN A 98 3.52 -16.88 1.89
C ASN A 98 2.07 -17.30 2.19
N VAL A 99 1.29 -17.62 1.15
CA VAL A 99 -0.14 -17.96 1.25
C VAL A 99 -0.34 -19.47 1.07
N THR A 100 -1.13 -20.10 1.94
CA THR A 100 -1.43 -21.54 1.81
C THR A 100 -2.37 -21.81 0.63
N GLU A 101 -2.39 -23.05 0.15
CA GLU A 101 -3.31 -23.44 -0.94
C GLU A 101 -4.79 -23.24 -0.57
N GLU A 102 -5.15 -23.38 0.70
CA GLU A 102 -6.51 -23.10 1.19
C GLU A 102 -6.83 -21.61 1.12
N GLN A 103 -5.90 -20.74 1.51
CA GLN A 103 -6.08 -19.29 1.44
C GLN A 103 -6.16 -18.81 -0.01
N ARG A 104 -5.31 -19.35 -0.89
CA ARG A 104 -5.32 -19.08 -2.34
C ARG A 104 -6.68 -19.40 -2.95
N LYS A 105 -7.24 -20.58 -2.65
CA LYS A 105 -8.59 -20.95 -3.08
C LYS A 105 -9.65 -20.02 -2.52
N GLY A 106 -9.52 -19.60 -1.25
CA GLY A 106 -10.44 -18.63 -0.65
C GLY A 106 -10.45 -17.28 -1.39
N TYR A 107 -9.28 -16.79 -1.82
CA TYR A 107 -9.18 -15.58 -2.64
C TYR A 107 -9.82 -15.76 -4.02
N GLU A 108 -9.58 -16.90 -4.68
CA GLU A 108 -10.16 -17.23 -5.98
C GLU A 108 -11.70 -17.30 -5.92
N GLU A 109 -12.25 -17.98 -4.92
CA GLU A 109 -13.70 -18.10 -4.72
C GLU A 109 -14.34 -16.73 -4.46
N LEU A 110 -13.75 -15.91 -3.58
CA LEU A 110 -14.22 -14.54 -3.32
C LEU A 110 -14.16 -13.67 -4.58
N ALA A 111 -13.07 -13.75 -5.35
CA ALA A 111 -12.92 -13.02 -6.60
C ALA A 111 -14.02 -13.42 -7.60
N LEU A 112 -14.32 -14.71 -7.75
CA LEU A 112 -15.41 -15.19 -8.59
C LEU A 112 -16.77 -14.66 -8.14
N GLU A 113 -17.08 -14.71 -6.84
CA GLU A 113 -18.35 -14.21 -6.32
C GLU A 113 -18.58 -12.71 -6.57
N ILE A 114 -17.51 -11.91 -6.48
CA ILE A 114 -17.55 -10.48 -6.72
C ILE A 114 -17.64 -10.20 -8.22
N PHE A 115 -16.72 -10.77 -9.02
CA PHE A 115 -16.53 -10.36 -10.41
C PHE A 115 -17.51 -10.98 -11.41
N THR A 116 -18.22 -12.04 -11.01
CA THR A 116 -19.40 -12.53 -11.77
C THR A 116 -20.57 -11.53 -11.72
N LYS A 117 -20.68 -10.73 -10.66
CA LYS A 117 -21.72 -9.70 -10.49
C LYS A 117 -21.25 -8.31 -10.93
N HIS A 118 -19.96 -8.04 -10.78
CA HIS A 118 -19.36 -6.74 -11.04
C HIS A 118 -18.17 -6.87 -11.99
N SER A 119 -18.26 -6.30 -13.20
CA SER A 119 -17.12 -6.33 -14.13
C SER A 119 -15.88 -5.69 -13.48
N PRO A 120 -14.67 -6.29 -13.59
CA PRO A 120 -13.43 -5.78 -13.02
C PRO A 120 -12.89 -4.59 -13.84
N LYS A 121 -13.65 -3.51 -13.89
CA LYS A 121 -13.32 -2.26 -14.58
C LYS A 121 -13.61 -1.10 -13.64
N ASP A 122 -12.66 -0.19 -13.55
CA ASP A 122 -12.84 1.03 -12.78
C ASP A 122 -13.77 1.97 -13.55
N SER A 123 -14.99 2.15 -13.04
CA SER A 123 -16.01 3.02 -13.64
C SER A 123 -15.81 4.49 -13.26
N ARG A 124 -15.05 4.75 -12.18
CA ARG A 124 -14.65 6.07 -11.70
C ARG A 124 -13.15 6.23 -11.88
N VAL A 125 -12.74 6.93 -12.94
CA VAL A 125 -11.38 7.48 -13.02
C VAL A 125 -11.49 8.89 -12.48
N ASN A 126 -11.39 9.04 -11.15
CA ASN A 126 -11.22 10.37 -10.57
C ASN A 126 -9.89 10.91 -11.09
N LYS A 127 -9.94 12.07 -11.74
CA LYS A 127 -8.78 12.76 -12.27
C LYS A 127 -8.57 14.02 -11.46
N THR A 128 -7.32 14.29 -11.11
CA THR A 128 -6.89 15.52 -10.46
C THR A 128 -5.98 16.31 -11.41
N GLU A 129 -5.96 17.63 -11.25
CA GLU A 129 -5.08 18.50 -12.03
C GLU A 129 -3.67 18.43 -11.45
N CYS A 130 -2.69 18.14 -12.30
CA CYS A 130 -1.29 18.24 -11.92
C CYS A 130 -0.95 19.70 -11.59
N THR A 131 -0.46 19.96 -10.39
CA THR A 131 -0.12 21.32 -9.90
C THR A 131 1.00 22.02 -10.68
N ASN A 132 1.74 21.29 -11.53
CA ASN A 132 2.88 21.82 -12.28
C ASN A 132 2.58 22.06 -13.77
N CYS A 133 1.67 21.30 -14.38
CA CYS A 133 1.42 21.36 -15.82
C CYS A 133 -0.06 21.23 -16.22
N GLU A 134 -0.98 21.26 -15.23
CA GLU A 134 -2.44 21.23 -15.42
C GLU A 134 -2.96 19.96 -16.13
N THR A 135 -2.09 18.97 -16.34
CA THR A 135 -2.49 17.70 -16.95
C THR A 135 -3.38 16.93 -15.98
N MET A 136 -4.50 16.42 -16.49
CA MET A 136 -5.41 15.55 -15.73
C MET A 136 -4.75 14.19 -15.49
N ILE A 137 -4.25 13.97 -14.28
CA ILE A 137 -3.67 12.70 -13.84
C ILE A 137 -4.72 11.90 -13.04
N PRO A 138 -4.63 10.56 -12.98
CA PRO A 138 -5.38 9.80 -12.01
C PRO A 138 -5.16 10.37 -10.60
N ASP A 139 -6.22 10.43 -9.80
CA ASP A 139 -6.20 10.93 -8.41
C ASP A 139 -5.60 9.89 -7.43
N TRP A 140 -4.67 9.08 -7.93
CA TRP A 140 -3.93 8.03 -7.22
C TRP A 140 -2.59 7.73 -7.88
#